data_AF-A0A644UFF2-F1
#
_entry.id   AF-A0A644UFF2-F1
#
_cell.length_a   1.000
_cell.length_b   1.000
_cell.length_c   1.000
_cell.angle_alpha   90.00
_cell.angle_beta   90.00
_cell.angle_gamma   90.00
#
_symmetry.space_group_name_H-M   'P 1'
#
loop_
_entity.id
_entity.type
_entity.pdbx_description
1 polymer ?
#
loop_
_entity_poly.entity_id
_entity_poly.type
_entity_poly.pdbx_seq_one_letter_code
_entity_poly.pdbx_strand_id
1 'polypeptide(L)'
;MQDMIARLHESGQSQRAFALGQGIKLSKLRYWIRKQKASSDELPDFIQIGGHTGQSFGLRFPNGVELTLPQHTPVNILQTLVHLF
;
A
#
# COMPACT_ATOMS: atom_id res chain seq x y z
N MET A 1 -5.64 -11.90 -23.11
CA MET A 1 -4.59 -10.84 -23.13
C MET A 1 -3.50 -11.17 -22.12
N GLN A 2 -3.87 -11.36 -20.85
CA GLN A 2 -2.95 -11.72 -19.76
C GLN A 2 -2.17 -13.01 -20.07
N ASP A 3 -2.82 -14.05 -20.63
CA ASP A 3 -2.13 -15.30 -21.04
C ASP A 3 -1.00 -15.07 -22.07
N MET A 4 -1.17 -14.09 -22.95
CA MET A 4 -0.18 -13.79 -23.99
C MET A 4 1.05 -13.08 -23.40
N ILE A 5 0.84 -12.26 -22.37
CA ILE A 5 1.93 -11.60 -21.64
C ILE A 5 2.63 -12.61 -20.72
N ALA A 6 1.89 -13.51 -20.07
CA ALA A 6 2.47 -14.60 -19.28
C ALA A 6 3.38 -15.49 -20.15
N ARG A 7 2.90 -15.90 -21.32
CA ARG A 7 3.71 -16.64 -22.31
C ARG A 7 4.94 -15.89 -22.80
N LEU A 8 4.86 -14.56 -22.96
CA LEU A 8 6.03 -13.74 -23.27
C LEU A 8 7.06 -13.80 -22.14
N HIS A 9 6.62 -13.66 -20.89
CA HIS A 9 7.50 -13.75 -19.72
C HIS A 9 8.14 -15.13 -19.57
N GLU A 10 7.36 -16.21 -19.74
CA GLU A 10 7.86 -17.59 -19.73
C GLU A 10 8.85 -17.87 -20.87
N SER A 11 8.62 -17.28 -22.05
CA SER A 11 9.49 -17.50 -23.21
C SER A 11 10.88 -16.87 -23.06
N GLY A 12 11.04 -15.86 -22.20
CA GLY A 12 12.28 -15.10 -22.05
C GLY A 12 12.72 -14.34 -23.32
N GLN A 13 11.88 -14.31 -24.35
CA GLN A 13 12.20 -13.70 -25.65
C GLN A 13 11.97 -12.18 -25.62
N SER A 14 12.67 -11.46 -26.51
CA SER A 14 12.37 -10.05 -26.72
C SER A 14 10.95 -9.87 -27.24
N GLN A 15 10.29 -8.77 -26.85
CA GLN A 15 8.93 -8.43 -27.29
C GLN A 15 8.76 -8.48 -28.81
N ARG A 16 9.79 -8.10 -29.57
CA ARG A 16 9.79 -8.12 -31.04
C ARG A 16 9.82 -9.54 -31.59
N ALA A 17 10.69 -10.40 -31.05
CA ALA A 17 10.80 -11.80 -31.47
C ALA A 17 9.51 -12.57 -31.17
N PHE A 18 8.96 -12.38 -29.97
CA PHE A 18 7.71 -13.02 -29.56
C PHE A 18 6.51 -12.55 -30.39
N ALA A 19 6.41 -11.25 -30.66
CA ALA A 19 5.35 -10.70 -31.51
C ALA A 19 5.40 -11.29 -32.93
N LEU A 20 6.59 -11.46 -33.50
CA LEU A 20 6.79 -12.05 -34.82
C LEU A 20 6.40 -13.54 -34.81
N GLY A 21 6.84 -14.31 -33.81
CA GLY A 21 6.53 -15.74 -33.69
C GLY A 21 5.05 -16.05 -33.45
N GLN A 22 4.31 -15.13 -32.81
CA GLN A 22 2.87 -15.26 -32.59
C GLN A 22 2.01 -14.59 -33.67
N GLY A 23 2.62 -13.94 -34.68
CA GLY A 23 1.89 -13.22 -35.74
C GLY A 23 1.14 -11.97 -35.27
N ILE A 24 1.59 -11.35 -34.18
CA ILE A 24 0.93 -10.20 -33.55
C ILE A 24 1.72 -8.91 -33.84
N LYS A 25 1.02 -7.80 -34.08
CA LYS A 25 1.67 -6.49 -34.20
C LYS A 25 2.33 -6.08 -32.87
N LEU A 26 3.58 -5.64 -32.92
CA LEU A 26 4.33 -5.21 -31.74
C LEU A 26 3.62 -4.08 -30.96
N SER A 27 2.95 -3.16 -31.64
CA SER A 27 2.15 -2.09 -31.01
C SER A 27 1.02 -2.63 -30.13
N LYS A 28 0.37 -3.72 -30.56
CA LYS A 28 -0.70 -4.39 -29.81
C LYS A 28 -0.15 -5.06 -28.54
N LEU A 29 0.99 -5.72 -28.64
CA LEU A 29 1.67 -6.34 -27.50
C LEU A 29 2.10 -5.28 -26.47
N ARG A 30 2.69 -4.16 -26.91
CA ARG A 30 3.07 -3.05 -26.03
C ARG A 30 1.85 -2.41 -25.35
N TYR A 31 0.76 -2.24 -26.09
CA TYR A 31 -0.49 -1.72 -25.52
C TYR A 31 -1.00 -2.62 -24.39
N TRP A 32 -0.98 -3.93 -24.58
CA TRP A 32 -1.39 -4.89 -23.56
C TRP A 32 -0.50 -4.86 -22.32
N ILE A 33 0.84 -4.80 -22.49
CA ILE A 33 1.78 -4.67 -21.36
C ILE A 33 1.51 -3.38 -20.58
N ARG A 34 1.33 -2.25 -21.28
CA ARG A 34 1.02 -0.96 -20.65
C ARG A 34 -0.32 -1.01 -19.89
N LYS A 35 -1.34 -1.63 -20.49
CA LYS A 35 -2.67 -1.75 -19.88
C LYS A 35 -2.62 -2.63 -18.63
N GLN A 36 -1.86 -3.73 -18.64
CA GLN A 36 -1.70 -4.58 -17.45
C GLN A 36 -1.01 -3.82 -16.32
N LYS A 37 0.06 -3.05 -16.61
CA LYS A 37 0.69 -2.19 -15.61
C LYS A 37 -0.28 -1.17 -15.03
N ALA A 38 -1.05 -0.49 -15.88
CA ALA A 38 -2.04 0.48 -15.42
C ALA A 38 -3.15 -0.15 -14.57
N SER A 39 -3.55 -1.40 -14.83
CA SER A 39 -4.50 -2.14 -13.98
C SER A 39 -3.90 -2.66 -12.67
N SER A 40 -2.58 -2.82 -12.59
CA SER A 40 -1.88 -3.11 -11.31
C SER A 40 -1.56 -1.83 -10.54
N ASP A 41 -1.37 -0.72 -11.25
CA ASP A 41 -1.18 0.64 -10.71
C ASP A 41 -2.53 1.38 -10.49
N GLU A 42 -3.67 0.67 -10.56
CA GLU A 42 -4.87 1.11 -9.84
C GLU A 42 -4.54 1.04 -8.35
N LEU A 43 -3.84 2.08 -7.90
CA LEU A 43 -3.82 2.52 -6.51
C LEU A 43 -5.26 2.38 -6.04
N PRO A 44 -5.53 1.67 -4.92
CA PRO A 44 -6.87 1.66 -4.40
C PRO A 44 -7.28 3.12 -4.20
N ASP A 45 -8.39 3.54 -4.82
CA ASP A 45 -8.96 4.91 -4.70
C ASP A 45 -9.09 5.35 -3.23
N PHE A 46 -9.05 4.38 -2.31
CA PHE A 46 -8.82 4.57 -0.89
C PHE A 46 -7.56 3.85 -0.43
N ILE A 47 -6.59 4.62 0.09
CA ILE A 47 -5.54 4.07 0.95
C ILE A 47 -6.23 3.64 2.25
N GLN A 48 -6.40 2.33 2.44
CA GLN A 48 -6.79 1.80 3.73
C GLN A 48 -5.64 2.05 4.70
N ILE A 49 -5.74 3.11 5.51
CA ILE A 49 -4.86 3.30 6.65
C ILE A 49 -5.17 2.13 7.59
N GLY A 50 -4.24 1.17 7.66
CA GLY A 50 -4.35 0.01 8.54
C GLY A 50 -4.78 0.47 9.93
N GLY A 51 -5.83 -0.17 10.45
CA GLY A 51 -6.40 0.16 11.75
C GLY A 51 -5.30 0.27 12.80
N HIS A 52 -5.41 1.28 13.65
CA HIS A 52 -4.36 1.70 14.58
C HIS A 52 -4.08 0.62 15.63
N THR A 53 -3.28 -0.39 15.30
CA THR A 53 -2.85 -1.41 16.24
C THR A 53 -1.69 -0.85 17.06
N GLY A 54 -2.04 -0.14 18.13
CA GLY A 54 -1.09 0.30 19.16
C GLY A 54 -0.86 1.81 19.24
N GLN A 55 -1.91 2.63 19.07
CA GLN A 55 -1.79 4.05 19.42
C GLN A 55 -1.67 4.18 20.94
N SER A 56 -0.48 4.57 21.39
CA SER A 56 -0.26 5.14 22.70
C SER A 56 -0.93 6.51 22.78
N PHE A 57 -1.46 6.87 23.94
CA PHE A 57 -2.09 8.16 24.15
C PHE A 57 -1.03 9.16 24.61
N GLY A 58 -0.92 10.31 23.94
CA GLY A 58 -0.08 11.42 24.38
C GLY A 58 -0.87 12.37 25.26
N LEU A 59 -0.44 12.59 26.50
CA LEU A 59 -0.98 13.58 27.41
C LEU A 59 -0.03 14.77 27.47
N ARG A 60 -0.49 15.96 27.10
CA ARG A 60 0.30 17.20 27.16
C ARG A 60 -0.27 18.14 28.22
N PHE A 61 0.55 18.49 29.20
CA PHE A 61 0.18 19.38 30.29
C PHE A 61 0.47 20.85 29.96
N PRO A 62 -0.21 21.81 30.60
CA PRO A 62 -0.02 23.24 30.37
C PRO A 62 1.39 23.75 30.68
N ASN A 63 2.10 23.07 31.58
CA ASN A 63 3.50 23.34 31.92
C ASN A 63 4.50 22.82 30.87
N GLY A 64 4.02 22.24 29.77
CA GLY A 64 4.83 21.71 28.68
C GLY A 64 5.31 20.27 28.86
N VAL A 65 4.88 19.57 29.91
CA VAL A 65 5.21 18.14 30.09
C VAL A 65 4.37 17.30 29.14
N GLU A 66 5.02 16.38 28.43
CA GLU A 66 4.38 15.41 27.52
C GLU A 66 4.60 13.99 28.03
N LEU A 67 3.54 13.18 28.02
CA LEU A 67 3.52 11.84 28.60
C LEU A 67 2.89 10.87 27.62
N THR A 68 3.63 9.84 27.23
CA THR A 68 3.15 8.80 26.32
C THR A 68 2.69 7.59 27.13
N LEU A 69 1.41 7.23 27.00
CA LEU A 69 0.75 6.21 27.80
C LEU A 69 0.39 4.98 26.95
N PRO A 70 0.57 3.76 27.48
CA PRO A 70 0.14 2.53 26.81
C PRO A 70 -1.38 2.49 26.58
N GLN A 71 -1.81 1.74 25.56
CA GLN A 71 -3.23 1.61 25.18
C GLN A 71 -4.11 0.96 26.26
N HIS A 72 -3.51 0.20 27.18
CA HIS A 72 -4.20 -0.45 28.30
C HIS A 72 -4.12 0.34 29.60
N THR A 73 -3.84 1.64 29.55
CA THR A 73 -3.80 2.47 30.76
C THR A 73 -5.22 2.56 31.34
N PRO A 74 -5.47 2.07 32.57
CA PRO A 74 -6.79 2.11 33.17
C PRO A 74 -7.21 3.56 33.46
N VAL A 75 -8.51 3.81 33.34
CA VAL A 75 -9.11 5.16 33.42
C VAL A 75 -8.83 5.87 34.74
N ASN A 76 -8.69 5.13 35.85
CA ASN A 76 -8.34 5.68 37.15
C ASN A 76 -6.96 6.35 37.16
N ILE A 77 -5.98 5.82 36.44
CA ILE A 77 -4.64 6.41 36.31
C ILE A 77 -4.72 7.69 35.48
N LEU A 78 -5.50 7.68 34.39
CA LEU A 78 -5.74 8.89 33.60
C LEU A 78 -6.40 10.00 34.44
N GLN A 79 -7.42 9.67 35.22
CA GLN A 79 -8.07 10.61 36.12
C GLN A 79 -7.11 11.17 37.17
N THR A 80 -6.21 10.34 37.70
CA THR A 80 -5.20 10.77 38.67
C THR A 80 -4.22 11.74 38.02
N LEU A 81 -3.74 11.43 36.81
CA LEU A 81 -2.80 12.27 36.07
C LEU A 81 -3.40 13.63 35.70
N VAL A 82 -4.69 13.67 35.35
CA VAL A 82 -5.39 14.92 35.02
C VAL A 82 -5.66 15.76 36.27
N HIS A 83 -6.02 15.16 37.41
CA HIS A 83 -6.27 15.90 38.65
C HIS A 83 -5.00 16.32 39.42
N LEU A 84 -3.82 15.83 39.02
CA LEU A 84 -2.55 16.22 39.65
C LEU A 84 -2.07 17.62 39.21
N PHE A 85 -2.68 18.17 38.16
CA PHE A 85 -2.43 19.50 37.59
C PHE A 85 -3.70 20.35 37.63
#